data_AF-A0A7S7W9P1-F1
#
_entry.id   AF-A0A7S7W9P1-F1
#
_cell.length_a   1.000
_cell.length_b   1.000
_cell.length_c   1.000
_cell.angle_alpha   90.00
_cell.angle_beta   90.00
_cell.angle_gamma   90.00
#
_symmetry.space_group_name_H-M   'P 1'
#
loop_
_entity.id
_entity.type
_entity.pdbx_description
1 polymer ?
#
loop_
_entity_poly.entity_id
_entity_poly.type
_entity_poly.pdbx_seq_one_letter_code
_entity_poly.pdbx_strand_id
1 'polypeptide(L)'
;MTVSRAALFAIVGISSFVASIQMSHAGGLGLDWLSNKPYVECLKQARMLADVSSVMKGPAYREASYERGRHQCNRQYYGHE
;
A
#
# COMPACT_ATOMS: atom_id res chain seq x y z
N MET A 1 -12.07 -39.10 -27.79
CA MET A 1 -12.90 -38.46 -26.76
C MET A 1 -11.98 -38.03 -25.62
N THR A 2 -11.42 -36.84 -25.76
CA THR A 2 -11.71 -35.65 -24.91
C THR A 2 -11.07 -35.74 -23.53
N VAL A 3 -9.81 -35.32 -23.51
CA VAL A 3 -9.06 -34.92 -22.30
C VAL A 3 -9.63 -33.60 -21.80
N SER A 4 -9.62 -33.43 -20.47
CA SER A 4 -9.61 -32.17 -19.70
C SER A 4 -10.91 -31.77 -19.02
N ARG A 5 -10.80 -31.57 -17.69
CA ARG A 5 -11.31 -30.47 -16.83
C ARG A 5 -11.40 -31.01 -15.40
N ALA A 6 -10.78 -30.45 -14.38
CA ALA A 6 -10.77 -29.04 -14.03
C ALA A 6 -9.43 -28.65 -13.37
N ALA A 7 -8.83 -27.58 -13.86
CA ALA A 7 -7.71 -26.94 -13.22
C ALA A 7 -8.21 -26.06 -12.07
N LEU A 8 -7.74 -26.33 -10.86
CA LEU A 8 -7.84 -25.48 -9.70
C LEU A 8 -6.91 -24.28 -9.91
N PHE A 9 -7.45 -23.07 -10.00
CA PHE A 9 -6.67 -21.86 -9.76
C PHE A 9 -7.46 -20.94 -8.85
N ALA A 10 -7.04 -20.96 -7.58
CA ALA A 10 -7.46 -20.03 -6.56
C ALA A 10 -7.12 -18.61 -7.01
N ILE A 11 -8.12 -17.73 -7.06
CA ILE A 11 -7.90 -16.29 -7.22
C ILE A 11 -7.48 -15.76 -5.85
N VAL A 12 -6.22 -16.03 -5.49
CA VAL A 12 -5.53 -15.40 -4.36
C VAL A 12 -4.68 -14.28 -4.91
N GLY A 13 -4.87 -13.09 -4.35
CA GLY A 13 -3.87 -12.03 -4.40
C GLY A 13 -4.05 -11.02 -5.52
N ILE A 14 -5.03 -10.13 -5.38
CA ILE A 14 -4.82 -8.76 -5.87
C ILE A 14 -3.81 -8.12 -4.90
N SER A 15 -2.54 -8.46 -5.06
CA SER A 15 -1.42 -7.84 -4.36
C SER A 15 -0.35 -7.51 -5.39
N SER A 16 -0.75 -6.80 -6.44
CA SER A 16 0.14 -6.29 -7.48
C SER A 16 -0.14 -4.80 -7.70
N PHE A 17 -0.02 -4.00 -6.64
CA PHE A 17 0.23 -2.57 -6.76
C PHE A 17 1.62 -2.25 -6.19
N VAL A 18 2.63 -2.99 -6.64
CA VAL A 18 4.00 -2.44 -6.70
C VAL A 18 4.09 -1.70 -8.02
N ALA A 19 3.29 -0.64 -8.16
CA ALA A 19 3.53 0.34 -9.20
C ALA A 19 4.76 1.14 -8.75
N SER A 20 5.90 0.72 -9.28
CA SER A 20 7.19 1.41 -9.36
C SER A 20 7.11 2.91 -9.08
N ILE A 21 7.24 3.31 -7.82
CA ILE A 21 7.70 4.67 -7.53
C ILE A 21 9.21 4.58 -7.61
N GLN A 22 9.77 4.90 -8.78
CA GLN A 22 11.18 5.22 -8.89
C GLN A 22 11.46 6.33 -7.88
N MET A 23 12.03 5.97 -6.73
CA MET A 23 12.48 6.94 -5.74
C MET A 23 13.68 7.66 -6.34
N SER A 24 13.42 8.77 -7.03
CA SER A 24 14.44 9.71 -7.47
C SER A 24 15.21 10.19 -6.25
N HIS A 25 16.38 9.60 -6.01
CA HIS A 25 17.27 9.97 -4.94
C HIS A 25 17.96 11.30 -5.30
N ALA A 26 17.28 12.42 -5.07
CA ALA A 26 17.85 13.75 -5.22
C ALA A 26 18.62 14.14 -3.94
N GLY A 27 19.74 13.46 -3.68
CA GLY A 27 20.69 13.83 -2.62
C GLY A 27 21.58 14.97 -3.11
N GLY A 28 21.49 16.15 -2.51
CA GLY A 28 22.43 17.24 -2.79
C GLY A 28 22.14 18.64 -2.23
N LEU A 29 20.93 18.91 -1.72
CA LEU A 29 20.51 20.29 -1.38
C LEU A 29 20.16 20.54 0.10
N GLY A 30 20.42 19.61 1.03
CA GLY A 30 20.16 19.84 2.47
C GLY A 30 18.67 20.05 2.80
N LEU A 31 17.80 19.32 2.09
CA LEU A 31 16.35 19.30 2.32
C LEU A 31 15.93 18.13 3.22
N ASP A 32 16.69 17.81 4.26
CA ASP A 32 16.44 16.64 5.11
C ASP A 32 15.10 16.71 5.87
N TRP A 33 14.46 17.88 5.95
CA TRP A 33 13.07 18.01 6.43
C TRP A 33 12.02 17.54 5.39
N LEU A 34 12.37 17.50 4.10
CA LEU A 34 11.66 16.72 3.07
C LEU A 34 11.90 15.21 3.22
N SER A 35 12.86 14.75 4.04
CA SER A 35 13.16 13.32 4.20
C SER A 35 11.91 12.52 4.60
N ASN A 36 11.00 13.15 5.37
CA ASN A 36 9.75 12.51 5.77
C ASN A 36 8.57 12.79 4.83
N LYS A 37 8.73 13.65 3.81
CA LYS A 37 7.71 13.93 2.81
C LYS A 37 7.20 12.67 2.09
N PRO A 38 8.04 11.74 1.63
CA PRO A 38 7.55 10.51 1.00
C PRO A 38 6.81 9.59 1.98
N TYR A 39 7.21 9.54 3.25
CA TYR A 39 6.46 8.83 4.29
C TYR A 39 5.10 9.49 4.59
N VAL A 40 5.06 10.82 4.70
CA VAL A 40 3.81 11.58 4.90
C VAL A 40 2.86 11.39 3.71
N GLU A 41 3.38 11.35 2.48
CA GLU A 41 2.60 11.02 1.29
C GLU A 41 2.04 9.58 1.35
N CYS A 42 2.86 8.61 1.80
CA CYS A 42 2.39 7.24 2.04
C CYS A 42 1.22 7.20 3.03
N LEU A 43 1.32 7.92 4.16
CA LEU A 43 0.24 8.00 5.15
C LEU A 43 -1.04 8.65 4.59
N LYS A 44 -0.91 9.68 3.75
CA LYS A 44 -2.06 10.31 3.09
C LYS A 44 -2.75 9.33 2.16
N GLN A 45 -1.99 8.56 1.38
CA GLN A 45 -2.52 7.55 0.48
C GLN A 45 -3.19 6.40 1.25
N ALA A 46 -2.59 5.93 2.35
CA ALA A 46 -3.18 4.96 3.26
C ALA A 46 -4.54 5.44 3.79
N ARG A 47 -4.65 6.72 4.14
CA ARG A 47 -5.92 7.32 4.60
C ARG A 47 -6.97 7.40 3.49
N MET A 48 -6.57 7.80 2.28
CA MET A 48 -7.48 7.80 1.13
C MET A 48 -8.02 6.39 0.83
N LEU A 49 -7.15 5.37 0.89
CA LEU A 49 -7.54 3.97 0.66
C LEU A 49 -8.43 3.42 1.78
N ALA A 50 -8.21 3.85 3.02
CA ALA A 50 -9.10 3.56 4.14
C ALA A 50 -10.49 4.15 3.92
N ASP A 51 -10.57 5.37 3.38
CA ASP A 51 -11.84 6.03 3.06
C ASP A 51 -12.58 5.28 1.94
N VAL A 52 -11.88 4.88 0.89
CA VAL A 52 -12.44 4.03 -0.18
C VAL A 52 -12.91 2.67 0.37
N SER A 53 -12.11 2.05 1.25
CA SER A 53 -12.48 0.80 1.91
C SER A 53 -13.75 0.97 2.74
N SER A 54 -13.90 2.11 3.41
CA SER A 54 -15.07 2.42 4.23
C SER A 54 -16.35 2.58 3.40
N VAL A 55 -16.23 3.14 2.19
CA VAL A 55 -17.34 3.24 1.23
C VAL A 55 -17.73 1.87 0.69
N MET A 56 -16.76 1.01 0.40
CA MET A 56 -16.99 -0.31 -0.22
C MET A 56 -17.43 -1.40 0.77
N LYS A 57 -16.85 -1.41 1.98
CA LYS A 57 -17.02 -2.49 2.97
C LYS A 57 -17.75 -2.04 4.24
N GLY A 58 -18.00 -0.75 4.38
CA GLY A 58 -18.65 -0.13 5.53
C GLY A 58 -17.66 0.57 6.47
N PRO A 59 -18.17 1.50 7.29
CA PRO A 59 -17.34 2.41 8.10
C PRO A 59 -16.44 1.70 9.12
N ALA A 60 -16.85 0.51 9.59
CA ALA A 60 -16.07 -0.29 10.53
C ALA A 60 -14.69 -0.72 9.97
N TYR A 61 -14.52 -0.76 8.65
CA TYR A 61 -13.25 -1.16 8.02
C TYR A 61 -12.26 0.00 7.86
N ARG A 62 -12.68 1.25 8.08
CA ARG A 62 -11.84 2.43 7.86
C ARG A 62 -10.56 2.37 8.69
N GLU A 63 -10.70 2.19 10.00
CA GLU A 63 -9.55 2.22 10.91
C GLU A 63 -8.61 1.04 10.67
N ALA A 64 -9.18 -0.17 10.48
CA ALA A 64 -8.38 -1.36 10.19
C ALA A 64 -7.61 -1.25 8.85
N SER A 65 -8.20 -0.63 7.83
CA SER A 65 -7.53 -0.37 6.56
C SER A 65 -6.44 0.70 6.70
N TYR A 66 -6.70 1.76 7.47
CA TYR A 66 -5.71 2.81 7.72
C TYR A 66 -4.51 2.27 8.48
N GLU A 67 -4.75 1.49 9.54
CA GLU A 67 -3.71 0.92 10.38
C GLU A 67 -2.80 -0.03 9.59
N ARG A 68 -3.39 -0.89 8.75
CA ARG A 68 -2.62 -1.72 7.81
C ARG A 68 -1.73 -0.89 6.88
N GLY A 69 -2.27 0.20 6.33
CA GLY A 69 -1.49 1.11 5.48
C GLY A 69 -0.38 1.83 6.25
N ARG A 70 -0.64 2.23 7.50
CA ARG A 70 0.35 2.84 8.40
C ARG A 70 1.51 1.89 8.68
N HIS A 71 1.23 0.63 9.02
CA HIS A 71 2.27 -0.39 9.19
C HIS A 71 3.10 -0.60 7.93
N GLN A 72 2.46 -0.61 6.76
CA GLN A 72 3.18 -0.72 5.50
C GLN A 72 4.11 0.47 5.26
N CYS A 73 3.65 1.70 5.52
CA CYS A 73 4.48 2.90 5.43
C CYS A 73 5.65 2.86 6.43
N ASN A 74 5.39 2.46 7.69
CA ASN A 74 6.44 2.33 8.70
C ASN A 74 7.51 1.32 8.26
N ARG A 75 7.09 0.15 7.79
CA ARG A 75 8.01 -0.89 7.32
C ARG A 75 8.84 -0.44 6.12
N GLN A 76 8.24 0.30 5.18
CA GLN A 76 8.91 0.76 3.97
C GLN A 76 9.98 1.83 4.24
N TYR A 77 9.70 2.77 5.14
CA TYR A 77 10.57 3.93 5.37
C TYR A 77 11.47 3.80 6.60
N TYR A 78 11.06 3.01 7.60
CA TYR A 78 11.78 2.84 8.86
C TYR A 78 12.23 1.40 9.13
N GLY A 79 11.78 0.42 8.33
CA GLY A 79 12.21 -0.98 8.47
C GLY A 79 11.63 -1.71 9.69
N HIS A 80 10.76 -1.06 10.46
CA HIS A 80 10.06 -1.62 11.62
C HIS A 80 8.64 -1.08 11.72
N GLU A 81 7.87 -1.60 12.67
CA GLU A 81 6.48 -1.20 12.92
C GLU A 81 6.38 -0.08 13.95
#